data_AF-A0A518D693-F1
#
_entry.id   AF-A0A518D693-F1
#
_cell.length_a   1.000
_cell.length_b   1.000
_cell.length_c   1.000
_cell.angle_alpha   90.00
_cell.angle_beta   90.00
_cell.angle_gamma   90.00
#
_symmetry.space_group_name_H-M   'P 1'
#
loop_
_entity.id
_entity.type
_entity.pdbx_description
1 polymer ?
#
loop_
_entity_poly.entity_id
_entity_poly.type
_entity_poly.pdbx_seq_one_letter_code
_entity_poly.pdbx_strand_id
1 'polypeptide(L)'
;MASNLHILLPDDLGAFVDQNCGEGARYASPSEFVGELLLQRKMQAEAAAAREGILEGYQDAIAGRTVEFEGDLRSLLEKADR
;
A
#
# COMPACT_ATOMS: atom_id res chain seq x y z
N MET A 1 -13.06 -12.64 -7.56
CA MET A 1 -13.88 -12.80 -6.33
C MET A 1 -14.11 -11.41 -5.78
N ALA A 2 -15.35 -10.93 -5.76
CA ALA A 2 -15.68 -9.66 -5.14
C ALA A 2 -15.94 -9.90 -3.65
N SER A 3 -15.23 -9.18 -2.79
CA SER A 3 -15.45 -9.21 -1.34
C SER A 3 -16.41 -8.09 -0.97
N ASN A 4 -17.48 -8.40 -0.25
CA ASN A 4 -18.39 -7.39 0.27
C ASN A 4 -17.85 -6.81 1.57
N LEU A 5 -17.90 -5.49 1.71
CA LEU A 5 -17.43 -4.74 2.87
C LEU A 5 -18.56 -3.84 3.36
N HIS A 6 -18.98 -4.00 4.61
CA HIS A 6 -19.88 -3.07 5.28
C HIS A 6 -19.06 -2.10 6.13
N ILE A 7 -19.20 -0.81 5.86
CA ILE A 7 -18.46 0.26 6.56
C ILE A 7 -19.49 1.18 7.20
N LEU A 8 -19.28 1.48 8.49
CA LEU A 8 -19.97 2.58 9.16
C LEU A 8 -19.09 3.83 9.04
N LEU A 9 -19.60 4.84 8.36
CA LEU A 9 -18.94 6.12 8.18
C LEU A 9 -19.58 7.13 9.15
N PRO A 10 -18.78 7.93 9.88
CA PRO A 10 -19.30 9.12 10.54
C PRO A 10 -19.86 10.10 9.50
N ASP A 11 -20.77 10.98 9.95
CA ASP A 11 -21.55 11.84 9.05
C ASP A 11 -20.69 12.73 8.14
N ASP A 12 -19.55 13.20 8.64
CA ASP A 12 -18.61 14.01 7.88
C ASP A 12 -17.95 13.25 6.72
N LEU A 13 -17.56 11.99 6.94
CA LEU A 13 -17.03 11.12 5.90
C LEU A 13 -18.11 10.67 4.92
N GLY A 14 -19.35 10.46 5.38
CA GLY A 14 -20.49 10.22 4.50
C GLY A 14 -20.72 11.38 3.54
N ALA A 15 -20.77 12.61 4.07
CA ALA A 15 -20.91 13.82 3.27
C ALA A 15 -19.74 14.04 2.30
N PHE A 16 -18.52 13.65 2.68
CA PHE A 16 -17.35 13.70 1.79
C PHE A 16 -17.49 12.73 0.62
N VAL A 17 -17.96 11.51 0.86
CA VAL A 17 -18.21 10.51 -0.19
C VAL A 17 -19.29 11.02 -1.15
N ASP A 18 -20.41 11.52 -0.62
CA ASP A 18 -21.51 12.02 -1.44
C ASP A 18 -21.12 13.22 -2.32
N GLN A 19 -20.23 14.10 -1.84
CA GLN A 19 -19.71 15.22 -2.65
C GLN A 19 -18.85 14.78 -3.84
N ASN A 20 -18.24 13.59 -3.77
CA ASN A 20 -17.36 13.06 -4.80
C ASN A 20 -18.04 12.04 -5.71
N CYS A 21 -19.32 11.72 -5.46
CA CYS A 21 -20.10 10.72 -6.17
C CYS A 21 -21.40 11.31 -6.73
N GLY A 22 -21.85 10.85 -7.90
CA GLY A 22 -23.14 11.23 -8.47
C GLY A 22 -23.04 11.82 -9.89
N GLU A 23 -24.14 12.40 -10.35
CA GLU A 23 -24.29 12.83 -11.74
C GLU A 23 -23.40 14.05 -12.05
N GLY A 24 -22.42 13.86 -12.93
CA GLY A 24 -21.38 14.86 -13.24
C GLY A 24 -20.15 14.82 -12.33
N ALA A 25 -20.12 13.94 -11.32
CA ALA A 25 -18.95 13.69 -10.49
C ALA A 25 -17.99 12.68 -11.17
N ARG A 26 -16.76 12.58 -10.64
CA ARG A 26 -15.75 11.65 -11.17
C ARG A 26 -16.12 10.17 -10.97
N TYR A 27 -16.91 9.87 -9.94
CA TYR A 27 -17.28 8.49 -9.58
C TYR A 27 -18.78 8.29 -9.67
N ALA A 28 -19.17 7.14 -10.23
CA ALA A 28 -20.58 6.80 -10.42
C ALA A 28 -21.23 6.28 -9.13
N SER A 29 -20.44 5.74 -8.19
CA SER A 29 -20.96 5.22 -6.92
C SER A 29 -19.99 5.42 -5.74
N PRO A 30 -20.52 5.49 -4.50
CA PRO A 30 -19.73 5.48 -3.27
C PRO A 30 -18.72 4.33 -3.19
N SER A 31 -19.12 3.13 -3.60
CA SER A 31 -18.27 1.93 -3.54
C SER A 31 -17.06 2.04 -4.47
N GLU A 32 -17.24 2.65 -5.64
CA GLU A 32 -16.15 2.91 -6.59
C GLU A 32 -15.16 3.93 -6.01
N PHE A 33 -15.68 5.03 -5.47
CA PHE A 33 -14.84 6.07 -4.86
C PHE A 33 -14.03 5.54 -3.67
N VAL A 34 -14.68 4.83 -2.74
CA VAL A 34 -14.02 4.22 -1.58
C VAL A 34 -13.00 3.17 -2.04
N GLY A 35 -13.34 2.38 -3.06
CA GLY A 35 -12.41 1.41 -3.66
C GLY A 35 -11.14 2.06 -4.19
N GLU A 36 -11.26 3.14 -4.95
CA GLU A 36 -10.10 3.89 -5.47
C GLU A 36 -9.28 4.53 -4.34
N LEU A 37 -9.95 5.09 -3.32
CA LEU A 37 -9.26 5.68 -2.17
C LEU A 37 -8.44 4.64 -1.40
N LEU A 38 -9.00 3.45 -1.18
CA LEU A 38 -8.28 2.34 -0.53
C LEU A 38 -7.09 1.87 -1.36
N LEU A 39 -7.25 1.80 -2.69
CA LEU A 39 -6.15 1.44 -3.59
C LEU A 39 -5.02 2.47 -3.51
N GLN A 40 -5.35 3.76 -3.58
CA GLN A 40 -4.37 4.83 -3.46
C GLN A 40 -3.62 4.76 -2.11
N ARG A 41 -4.35 4.55 -1.00
CA ARG A 41 -3.75 4.45 0.33
C ARG A 41 -2.83 3.23 0.46
N LYS A 42 -3.22 2.10 -0.14
CA LYS A 42 -2.38 0.89 -0.21
C LYS A 42 -1.09 1.16 -0.97
N MET A 43 -1.17 1.75 -2.16
CA MET A 43 0.01 2.08 -2.98
C MET A 43 0.97 3.03 -2.24
N GLN A 44 0.44 4.02 -1.53
CA GLN A 44 1.26 4.92 -0.70
C GLN A 44 1.98 4.19 0.44
N ALA A 45 1.29 3.24 1.09
CA ALA A 45 1.89 2.44 2.16
C ALA A 45 2.98 1.50 1.63
N GLU A 46 2.73 0.82 0.51
CA GLU A 46 3.72 -0.04 -0.16
C GLU A 46 4.96 0.77 -0.61
N ALA A 47 4.75 1.95 -1.18
CA ALA A 47 5.85 2.84 -1.56
C ALA A 47 6.65 3.35 -0.35
N ALA A 48 5.99 3.58 0.79
CA ALA A 48 6.68 3.95 2.03
C ALA A 48 7.55 2.80 2.56
N ALA A 49 6.99 1.59 2.63
CA ALA A 49 7.72 0.39 3.05
C ALA A 49 8.92 0.09 2.12
N ALA A 50 8.74 0.24 0.80
CA ALA A 50 9.84 0.09 -0.15
C ALA A 50 10.96 1.11 0.07
N ARG A 51 10.61 2.39 0.32
CA ARG A 51 11.61 3.42 0.65
C ARG A 51 12.37 3.10 1.94
N GLU A 52 11.67 2.62 2.96
CA GLU A 52 12.28 2.24 4.24
C GLU A 52 13.25 1.07 4.05
N GLY A 53 12.85 0.01 3.34
CA GLY A 53 13.74 -1.12 3.05
C GLY A 53 14.96 -0.74 2.20
N ILE A 54 14.82 0.22 1.27
CA ILE A 54 15.98 0.75 0.52
C ILE A 54 16.96 1.46 1.46
N LEU A 55 16.46 2.32 2.35
CA LEU A 55 17.30 3.04 3.31
C LEU A 55 17.99 2.10 4.29
N GLU A 56 17.28 1.08 4.76
CA GLU A 56 17.82 0.01 5.59
C GLU A 56 18.96 -0.74 4.86
N GLY A 57 18.74 -1.15 3.61
CA GLY A 57 19.77 -1.81 2.81
C GLY A 57 21.03 -0.95 2.60
N TYR A 58 20.88 0.37 2.44
CA TYR A 58 22.04 1.27 2.40
C TYR A 58 22.78 1.33 3.75
N GLN A 59 22.06 1.33 4.87
CA GLN A 59 22.66 1.29 6.21
C GLN A 59 23.38 -0.04 6.46
N ASP A 60 22.81 -1.16 6.00
CA ASP A 60 23.45 -2.47 6.05
C ASP A 60 24.75 -2.51 5.25
N ALA A 61 24.76 -1.92 4.05
CA ALA A 61 25.97 -1.79 3.25
C ALA A 61 27.06 -0.98 3.96
N ILE A 62 26.70 0.15 4.59
CA ILE A 62 27.64 0.96 5.38
C ILE A 62 28.16 0.18 6.59
N ALA A 63 27.31 -0.61 7.25
CA ALA A 63 27.67 -1.40 8.41
C ALA A 63 28.38 -2.72 8.08
N GLY A 64 28.56 -3.05 6.80
CA GLY A 64 29.16 -4.30 6.34
C GLY A 64 28.26 -5.54 6.51
N ARG A 65 26.95 -5.36 6.72
CA ARG A 65 25.95 -6.45 6.80
C ARG A 65 25.46 -6.85 5.42
N THR A 66 26.38 -7.19 4.52
CA THR A 66 26.06 -7.57 3.13
C THR A 66 26.35 -9.04 2.88
N VAL A 67 25.50 -9.69 2.08
CA VAL A 67 25.73 -11.06 1.59
C VAL A 67 25.96 -11.00 0.09
N GLU A 68 26.92 -11.78 -0.40
CA GLU A 68 27.18 -11.90 -1.83
C GLU A 68 25.98 -12.52 -2.55
N PHE A 69 25.61 -11.95 -3.70
CA PHE A 69 24.48 -12.44 -4.48
C PHE A 69 24.91 -13.59 -5.39
N GLU A 70 24.53 -14.82 -5.03
CA GLU A 70 24.86 -16.05 -5.77
C GLU A 70 23.86 -16.41 -6.90
N GLY A 71 22.94 -15.51 -7.25
CA GLY A 71 21.98 -15.73 -8.35
C GLY A 71 20.58 -16.16 -7.92
N ASP A 72 20.34 -16.45 -6.64
CA ASP A 72 19.01 -16.74 -6.09
C ASP A 72 18.67 -15.85 -4.89
N LEU A 73 17.88 -14.81 -5.15
CA LEU A 73 17.46 -13.85 -4.13
C LEU A 73 16.60 -14.49 -3.05
N ARG A 74 15.76 -15.47 -3.41
CA ARG A 74 14.83 -16.07 -2.46
C ARG A 74 15.56 -16.92 -1.43
N SER A 75 16.49 -17.75 -1.88
CA SER A 75 17.35 -18.54 -0.99
C SER A 75 18.24 -17.67 -0.11
N LEU A 76 18.65 -16.48 -0.57
CA LEU A 76 19.42 -15.53 0.23
C LEU A 76 18.58 -14.85 1.31
N LEU A 77 17.36 -14.43 1.01
CA LEU A 77 16.44 -13.84 1.99
C LEU A 77 16.09 -14.83 3.11
N GLU A 78 15.83 -16.11 2.79
CA GLU A 78 15.59 -17.15 3.81
C GLU A 78 16.80 -17.41 4.71
N LYS A 79 18.03 -17.18 4.22
CA LYS A 79 19.26 -17.26 5.04
C LYS A 79 19.44 -16.03 5.93
N ALA A 80 18.99 -14.86 5.49
CA ALA A 80 19.11 -13.59 6.23
C ALA A 80 18.07 -13.45 7.35
N ASP A 81 16.90 -14.08 7.22
CA ASP A 81 15.81 -14.11 8.23
C ASP A 81 16.10 -15.06 9.43
N ARG A 82 17.26 -15.72 9.48
CA ARG A 82 17.70 -16.61 10.58
C ARG A 82 18.85 -16.03 11.38
#